data_AF-A0A2V7W2T5-F1
#
_entry.id   AF-A0A2V7W2T5-F1
#
_cell.length_a   1.000
_cell.length_b   1.000
_cell.length_c   1.000
_cell.angle_alpha   90.00
_cell.angle_beta   90.00
_cell.angle_gamma   90.00
#
_symmetry.space_group_name_H-M   'P 1'
#
loop_
_entity.id
_entity.type
_entity.pdbx_description
1 polymer ?
#
loop_
_entity_poly.entity_id
_entity_poly.type
_entity_poly.pdbx_seq_one_letter_code
_entity_poly.pdbx_strand_id
1 'polypeptide(L)' 'MNLGEYATGSALARAGVISGFDITAEAALTKLYCLFSRGLSPARVKREMQKDLRGEMTVESEIR' A
#
# COMPACT_ATOMS: atom_id res chain seq x y z
N MET A 1 -9.79 -4.81 -0.32
CA MET A 1 -9.57 -5.97 -1.22
C MET A 1 -8.22 -6.61 -0.92
N ASN A 2 -8.20 -7.89 -0.56
CA ASN A 2 -7.00 -8.61 -0.14
C ASN A 2 -6.40 -9.40 -1.32
N LEU A 3 -5.11 -9.20 -1.62
CA LEU A 3 -4.42 -9.92 -2.71
C LEU A 3 -4.41 -11.44 -2.51
N GLY A 4 -4.67 -11.95 -1.30
CA GLY A 4 -4.74 -13.37 -1.00
C GLY A 4 -6.01 -14.08 -1.48
N GLU A 5 -7.08 -13.35 -1.79
CA GLU A 5 -8.41 -13.97 -2.01
C GLU A 5 -8.68 -14.43 -3.45
N TYR A 6 -7.85 -14.04 -4.41
CA TYR A 6 -7.97 -14.45 -5.82
C TYR A 6 -6.68 -15.13 -6.31
N ALA A 7 -6.81 -16.21 -7.08
CA ALA A 7 -5.69 -16.99 -7.62
C ALA A 7 -4.64 -16.12 -8.36
N THR A 8 -5.08 -15.09 -9.08
CA THR A 8 -4.21 -14.10 -9.74
C THR A 8 -3.53 -13.15 -8.75
N GLY A 9 -4.24 -12.74 -7.69
CA GLY A 9 -3.69 -11.93 -6.61
C GLY A 9 -2.59 -12.65 -5.82
N SER A 10 -2.72 -13.97 -5.66
CA SER A 10 -1.69 -14.82 -5.04
C SER A 10 -0.38 -14.81 -5.85
N ALA A 11 -0.45 -14.85 -7.19
CA ALA A 11 0.74 -14.76 -8.04
C ALA A 11 1.43 -13.38 -7.92
N LEU A 12 0.66 -12.30 -7.89
CA LEU A 12 1.18 -10.94 -7.68
C LEU A 12 1.80 -10.77 -6.29
N ALA A 13 1.17 -11.33 -5.25
CA ALA A 13 1.71 -11.31 -3.89
C ALA A 13 3.06 -12.05 -3.82
N ARG A 14 3.19 -13.21 -4.49
CA ARG A 14 4.47 -13.93 -4.62
C ARG A 14 5.53 -13.13 -5.38
N ALA A 15 5.12 -12.31 -6.36
CA ALA A 15 6.00 -11.38 -7.07
C ALA A 15 6.36 -10.12 -6.24
N GLY A 16 5.85 -10.00 -5.02
CA GLY A 16 6.19 -8.91 -4.10
C GLY A 16 5.24 -7.72 -4.10
N VAL A 17 4.15 -7.78 -4.89
CA VAL A 17 3.11 -6.74 -4.95
C VAL A 17 2.36 -6.63 -3.61
N ILE A 18 1.94 -5.42 -3.27
CA ILE A 18 1.08 -5.12 -2.12
C ILE A 18 -0.28 -4.63 -2.56
N SER A 19 -1.29 -4.82 -1.70
CA SER A 19 -2.59 -4.17 -1.87
C SER A 19 -2.47 -2.68 -1.59
N GLY A 20 -3.11 -1.86 -2.44
CA GLY A 20 -3.34 -0.44 -2.21
C GLY A 20 -4.59 -0.13 -1.39
N PHE A 21 -5.39 -1.13 -1.03
CA PHE A 21 -6.68 -0.95 -0.35
C PHE A 21 -7.62 0.00 -1.12
N ASP A 22 -8.09 1.08 -0.49
CA ASP A 22 -9.00 2.10 -1.04
C ASP A 22 -8.28 3.41 -1.43
N ILE A 23 -6.93 3.41 -1.43
CA ILE A 23 -6.15 4.57 -1.89
C ILE A 23 -6.46 4.89 -3.36
N THR A 24 -6.54 6.18 -3.70
CA THR A 24 -6.60 6.59 -5.11
C THR A 24 -5.25 6.38 -5.80
N ALA A 25 -5.25 6.22 -7.12
CA ALA A 25 -4.02 6.00 -7.88
C ALA A 25 -3.05 7.20 -7.75
N GLU A 26 -3.58 8.41 -7.75
CA GLU A 26 -2.84 9.67 -7.59
C GLU A 26 -2.22 9.78 -6.20
N ALA A 27 -2.96 9.40 -5.15
CA ALA A 27 -2.44 9.39 -3.78
C ALA A 27 -1.36 8.31 -3.62
N ALA A 28 -1.53 7.13 -4.22
CA ALA A 28 -0.51 6.08 -4.21
C ALA A 28 0.79 6.54 -4.90
N LEU A 29 0.69 7.15 -6.09
CA LEU A 29 1.84 7.68 -6.81
C LEU A 29 2.56 8.76 -6.00
N THR A 30 1.81 9.70 -5.43
CA THR A 30 2.35 10.79 -4.60
C THR A 30 3.04 10.25 -3.35
N LYS A 31 2.41 9.28 -2.68
CA LYS A 31 2.95 8.64 -1.48
C LYS A 31 4.23 7.86 -1.79
N LEU A 32 4.27 7.11 -2.89
CA LEU A 32 5.49 6.44 -3.34
C LEU A 32 6.62 7.43 -3.60
N TYR A 33 6.33 8.52 -4.33
CA TYR A 33 7.32 9.57 -4.59
C TYR A 33 7.85 10.18 -3.29
N CYS A 34 6.97 10.51 -2.35
CA CYS A 34 7.35 11.06 -1.04
C CYS A 34 8.23 10.08 -0.23
N LEU A 35 7.83 8.80 -0.15
CA LEU A 35 8.53 7.78 0.62
C LEU A 35 9.92 7.48 0.04
N PHE A 36 10.06 7.38 -1.29
CA PHE A 36 11.34 7.16 -1.93
C PHE A 36 12.25 8.40 -1.85
N SER A 37 11.69 9.61 -1.97
CA SER A 37 12.45 10.87 -1.82
C SER A 37 13.07 11.03 -0.42
N ARG A 38 12.54 10.31 0.57
CA ARG A 38 13.08 10.26 1.95
C ARG A 38 14.20 9.21 2.13
N GLY A 39 14.63 8.54 1.05
CA GLY A 39 15.68 7.52 1.10
C GLY A 39 15.28 6.23 1.81
N LEU A 40 13.98 5.95 1.93
CA LEU A 40 13.49 4.73 2.57
C LEU A 40 13.82 3.50 1.71
N SER A 41 14.21 2.41 2.36
CA SER A 41 14.44 1.14 1.67
C SER A 41 13.13 0.60 1.08
N PRO A 42 13.17 -0.18 -0.02
CA PRO A 42 11.96 -0.77 -0.61
C PRO A 42 11.10 -1.55 0.39
N ALA A 43 11.73 -2.28 1.31
CA ALA A 43 11.03 -2.99 2.38
C ALA A 43 10.29 -2.04 3.34
N ARG A 44 10.88 -0.87 3.63
CA ARG A 44 10.25 0.16 4.45
C ARG A 44 9.13 0.87 3.68
N VAL A 45 9.34 1.21 2.41
CA VAL A 45 8.30 1.78 1.54
C VAL A 45 7.10 0.84 1.45
N LYS A 46 7.32 -0.45 1.19
CA LYS A 46 6.26 -1.48 1.15
C LYS A 46 5.37 -1.44 2.39
N ARG A 47 5.99 -1.28 3.55
CA ARG A 47 5.31 -1.27 4.85
C ARG A 47 4.62 0.07 5.15
N GLU A 48 5.19 1.20 4.75
CA GLU A 48 4.56 2.52 4.93
C GLU A 48 3.43 2.77 3.91
N MET A 49 3.48 2.13 2.74
CA MET A 49 2.39 2.19 1.74
C MET A 49 1.07 1.61 2.26
N GLN A 50 1.11 0.67 3.21
CA GLN A 50 -0.07 0.01 3.78
C GLN A 50 -0.60 0.67 5.06
N LYS A 51 -0.06 1.82 5.46
CA LYS A 51 -0.51 2.59 6.64
C LYS A 51 -1.12 3.89 6.20
N ASP A 52 -2.20 4.32 6.83
CA ASP A 52 -2.65 5.70 6.64
C ASP A 52 -1.63 6.68 7.23
N LEU A 53 -1.21 7.67 6.44
CA LEU A 53 -0.29 8.73 6.87
C LEU A 53 -0.98 10.09 6.97
N ARG A 54 -1.96 10.37 6.11
CA ARG A 54 -2.60 11.68 5.91
C ARG A 54 -4.08 11.58 5.48
N GLY A 55 -4.76 10.48 5.81
CA GLY A 55 -6.14 10.22 5.40
C GLY A 55 -6.26 9.73 3.95
N GLU A 56 -5.19 9.22 3.36
CA GLU A 56 -5.21 8.75 1.97
C GLU A 56 -5.82 7.36 1.78
N MET A 57 -6.02 6.63 2.87
CA MET A 57 -6.61 5.30 2.88
C MET A 57 -7.34 5.06 4.20
N THR A 58 -8.38 4.23 4.18
CA THR A 58 -9.09 3.83 5.39
C THR A 58 -8.42 2.62 6.00
N VAL A 59 -7.96 2.74 7.24
CA VAL A 59 -7.48 1.60 8.03
C VAL A 59 -8.60 1.09 8.94
N GLU A 60 -8.82 -0.22 8.99
CA GLU A 60 -9.89 -0.87 9.78
C GLU A 60 -9.92 -0.46 11.28
N SER A 61 -8.84 0.14 11.80
CA SER A 61 -8.80 0.68 13.16
C SER A 61 -9.71 1.90 13.42
N GLU A 62 -10.23 2.56 12.39
CA GLU A 62 -11.11 3.74 12.53
C GLU A 62 -12.61 3.42 12.51
N ILE A 63 -12.99 2.13 12.38
CA ILE A 63 -14.40 1.67 12.37
C ILE A 63 -14.84 1.15 13.76
N ARG A 64 -14.06 1.37 14.83
CA ARG A 64 -14.42 0.96 16.20
C ARG A 64 -14.96 2.09 17.06
#